data_AF-A0A7X2TC57-F1
#
_entry.id   AF-A0A7X2TC57-F1
#
_cell.length_a   1.000
_cell.length_b   1.000
_cell.length_c   1.000
_cell.angle_alpha   90.00
_cell.angle_beta   90.00
_cell.angle_gamma   90.00
#
_symmetry.space_group_name_H-M   'P 1'
#
loop_
_entity.id
_entity.type
_entity.pdbx_description
1 polymer ?
#
loop_
_entity_poly.entity_id
_entity_poly.type
_entity_poly.pdbx_seq_one_letter_code
_entity_poly.pdbx_strand_id
1 'polypeptide(L)' 'MKQTMVYIGPSIQNVIVTGTAFYGGYPPHIEAALRRHPYLNDLMVPVQELSHARKEVRNPESALGRIYRKAEGGNLYGL' A
#
# COMPACT_ATOMS: atom_id res chain seq x y z
N MET A 1 -2.31 21.72 -1.65
CA MET A 1 -2.65 20.96 -2.88
C MET A 1 -2.99 19.54 -2.47
N LYS A 2 -4.02 18.92 -3.08
CA LYS A 2 -4.35 17.51 -2.83
C LYS A 2 -3.37 16.63 -3.62
N GLN A 3 -2.77 15.64 -2.96
CA GLN A 3 -1.80 14.70 -3.56
C GLN A 3 -2.51 13.42 -3.99
N THR A 4 -2.07 12.83 -5.11
CA THR A 4 -2.49 11.49 -5.53
C THR A 4 -1.58 10.47 -4.89
N MET A 5 -2.16 9.56 -4.12
CA MET A 5 -1.47 8.44 -3.48
C MET A 5 -1.78 7.16 -4.26
N VAL A 6 -0.81 6.28 -4.42
CA VAL A 6 -0.92 5.02 -5.15
C VAL A 6 -0.54 3.88 -4.22
N TYR A 7 -1.37 2.85 -4.19
CA TYR A 7 -1.07 1.64 -3.45
C TYR A 7 -0.09 0.75 -4.21
N ILE A 8 1.04 0.40 -3.59
CA ILE A 8 2.12 -0.42 -4.17
C ILE A 8 2.29 -1.77 -3.48
N GLY A 9 1.39 -2.11 -2.56
CA GLY A 9 1.37 -3.42 -1.91
C GLY A 9 0.76 -4.53 -2.77
N PRO A 10 0.77 -5.78 -2.27
CA PRO A 10 0.07 -6.91 -2.90
C PRO A 10 -1.44 -6.67 -2.88
N SER A 11 -2.17 -7.23 -3.84
CA SER A 11 -3.63 -7.07 -3.84
C SER A 11 -4.25 -7.78 -2.64
N ILE A 12 -5.05 -7.04 -1.88
CA ILE A 12 -5.75 -7.53 -0.69
C ILE A 12 -7.20 -7.75 -1.08
N GLN A 13 -7.63 -9.02 -1.07
CA GLN A 13 -8.97 -9.42 -1.49
C GLN A 13 -10.05 -8.62 -0.74
N ASN A 14 -11.06 -8.13 -1.48
CA ASN A 14 -12.16 -7.30 -0.99
C ASN A 14 -11.77 -5.96 -0.34
N VAL A 15 -10.50 -5.56 -0.38
CA VAL A 15 -10.01 -4.35 0.28
C VAL A 15 -9.38 -3.40 -0.73
N ILE A 16 -8.32 -3.82 -1.42
CA ILE A 16 -7.58 -2.94 -2.34
C ILE A 16 -6.77 -3.73 -3.37
N VAL A 17 -6.74 -3.26 -4.62
CA VAL A 17 -5.95 -3.83 -5.70
C VAL A 17 -4.63 -3.05 -5.86
N THR A 18 -3.54 -3.75 -6.17
CA THR A 18 -2.23 -3.15 -6.47
C THR A 18 -2.36 -2.12 -7.57
N GLY A 19 -1.79 -0.93 -7.37
CA GLY A 19 -1.83 0.18 -8.33
C GLY A 19 -3.06 1.08 -8.23
N THR A 20 -4.00 0.81 -7.31
CA THR A 20 -5.14 1.70 -7.05
C THR A 20 -4.63 3.08 -6.64
N ALA A 21 -5.16 4.14 -7.28
CA ALA A 21 -4.82 5.52 -6.99
C ALA A 21 -5.97 6.22 -6.26
N PHE A 22 -5.63 7.07 -5.29
CA PHE A 22 -6.58 7.87 -4.52
C PHE A 22 -6.18 9.34 -4.59
N TYR A 23 -7.17 10.21 -4.82
CA TYR A 23 -6.96 11.64 -4.87
C TYR A 23 -7.66 12.33 -3.69
N GLY A 24 -6.88 12.99 -2.85
CA GLY A 24 -7.43 13.85 -1.80
C GLY A 24 -8.02 13.14 -0.58
N GLY A 25 -7.67 11.87 -0.35
CA GLY A 25 -8.11 11.07 0.79
C GLY A 25 -8.41 9.62 0.40
N TYR A 26 -8.89 8.82 1.35
CA TYR A 26 -9.22 7.41 1.13
C TYR A 26 -10.71 7.14 1.42
N PRO A 27 -11.34 6.17 0.73
CA PRO A 27 -12.65 5.69 1.14
C PRO A 27 -12.65 5.15 2.58
N PRO A 28 -13.78 5.18 3.32
CA PRO A 28 -13.83 4.76 4.72
C PRO A 28 -13.34 3.34 4.99
N HIS A 29 -13.57 2.39 4.07
CA HIS A 29 -13.09 1.02 4.20
C HIS A 29 -11.56 0.91 4.10
N ILE A 30 -10.94 1.76 3.27
CA ILE A 30 -9.48 1.87 3.17
C ILE A 30 -8.92 2.53 4.43
N GLU A 31 -9.52 3.61 4.92
CA GLU A 31 -9.10 4.24 6.18
C GLU A 31 -9.18 3.28 7.37
N ALA A 32 -10.23 2.44 7.43
CA ALA A 32 -10.35 1.40 8.43
C ALA A 32 -9.22 0.36 8.31
N ALA A 33 -8.89 -0.09 7.10
CA ALA A 33 -7.79 -1.01 6.85
C ALA A 33 -6.42 -0.41 7.25
N LEU A 34 -6.16 0.85 6.88
CA LEU A 34 -4.93 1.57 7.24
C LEU A 34 -4.80 1.79 8.75
N ARG A 35 -5.92 2.00 9.47
CA ARG A 35 -5.93 2.08 10.94
C ARG A 35 -5.71 0.73 11.61
N ARG A 36 -6.33 -0.34 11.10
CA ARG A 36 -6.18 -1.71 11.64
C ARG A 36 -4.77 -2.25 11.40
N HIS A 37 -4.17 -1.88 10.27
CA HIS A 37 -2.83 -2.32 9.86
C HIS A 37 -1.95 -1.11 9.47
N PRO A 38 -1.38 -0.39 10.46
CA PRO A 38 -0.63 0.84 10.20
C PRO A 38 0.54 0.71 9.21
N TYR A 39 1.14 -0.47 9.08
CA TYR A 39 2.22 -0.73 8.11
C TYR A 39 1.77 -0.62 6.64
N LEU A 40 0.46 -0.66 6.36
CA LEU A 40 -0.06 -0.46 5.01
C LEU A 40 0.09 1.01 4.55
N ASN A 41 0.26 1.97 5.48
CA ASN A 41 0.50 3.36 5.13
C ASN A 41 1.82 3.53 4.35
N ASP A 42 2.83 2.73 4.66
CA ASP A 42 4.13 2.76 3.96
C ASP A 42 4.01 2.27 2.50
N LEU A 43 2.93 1.55 2.17
CA LEU A 43 2.61 1.09 0.82
C LEU A 43 1.68 2.06 0.07
N MET A 44 1.30 3.19 0.70
CA MET A 44 0.61 4.30 0.06
C MET A 44 1.64 5.37 -0.29
N VAL A 45 2.06 5.42 -1.55
CA VAL A 45 3.13 6.32 -1.99
C VAL A 45 2.60 7.43 -2.89
N PRO A 46 3.18 8.64 -2.84
CA PRO A 46 2.93 9.65 -3.85
C PRO A 46 3.11 9.13 -5.27
N VAL A 47 2.23 9.54 -6.20
CA VAL A 47 2.38 9.18 -7.62
C VAL A 47 3.73 9.63 -8.19
N GLN A 48 4.30 10.73 -7.66
CA GLN A 48 5.62 11.25 -8.03
C GLN A 48 6.76 10.30 -7.67
N GLU A 49 6.60 9.47 -6.64
CA GLU A 49 7.61 8.53 -6.14
C GLU A 49 7.40 7.10 -6.66
N LEU A 50 6.32 6.86 -7.42
CA LEU A 50 5.88 5.52 -7.83
C LEU A 50 6.98 4.71 -8.52
N SER A 51 7.77 5.34 -9.39
CA SER A 51 8.87 4.65 -10.10
C SER A 51 9.96 4.16 -9.14
N HIS A 52 10.33 5.01 -8.18
CA HIS A 52 11.32 4.67 -7.15
C HIS A 52 10.78 3.59 -6.21
N ALA A 53 9.57 3.79 -5.69
CA ALA A 53 8.95 2.86 -4.76
C ALA A 53 8.75 1.46 -5.36
N ARG A 54 8.44 1.35 -6.66
CA ARG A 54 8.38 0.07 -7.38
C ARG A 54 9.74 -0.64 -7.47
N LYS A 55 10.85 0.10 -7.56
CA LYS A 55 12.20 -0.50 -7.53
C LYS A 55 12.50 -1.05 -6.14
N GLU A 56 12.18 -0.29 -5.10
CA GLU A 56 12.36 -0.71 -3.72
C GLU A 56 11.55 -1.96 -3.39
N VAL A 57 10.26 -2.01 -3.74
CA VAL A 57 9.40 -3.20 -3.53
C VAL A 57 10.00 -4.46 -4.16
N ARG A 58 10.62 -4.34 -5.34
CA ARG A 58 11.27 -5.46 -6.03
C ARG A 58 12.57 -5.91 -5.37
N ASN A 59 13.23 -5.05 -4.58
CA ASN A 59 14.40 -5.40 -3.82
C ASN A 59 13.98 -6.03 -2.48
N PRO A 60 14.20 -7.34 -2.28
CA PRO A 60 13.75 -8.00 -1.06
C PRO A 60 14.37 -7.42 0.22
N GLU A 61 15.59 -6.89 0.13
CA GLU A 61 16.35 -6.35 1.25
C GLU A 61 16.03 -4.88 1.54
N SER A 62 15.20 -4.23 0.72
CA SER A 62 14.75 -2.87 1.00
C SER A 62 13.72 -2.82 2.11
N ALA A 63 13.52 -1.63 2.69
CA ALA A 63 12.47 -1.42 3.68
C ALA A 63 11.07 -1.70 3.09
N LEU A 64 10.77 -1.14 1.91
CA LEU A 64 9.49 -1.36 1.23
C LEU A 64 9.29 -2.81 0.79
N GLY A 65 10.34 -3.50 0.37
CA GLY A 65 10.29 -4.92 0.00
C GLY A 65 9.95 -5.82 1.19
N ARG A 66 10.49 -5.53 2.38
CA ARG A 66 10.11 -6.23 3.63
C ARG A 66 8.65 -5.96 4.01
N ILE A 67 8.18 -4.73 3.88
CA ILE A 67 6.80 -4.35 4.20
C ILE A 67 5.83 -4.99 3.21
N TYR A 68 6.17 -5.00 1.92
CA TYR A 68 5.41 -5.70 0.88
C TYR A 68 5.24 -7.19 1.22
N ARG A 69 6.34 -7.89 1.55
CA ARG A 69 6.27 -9.31 1.93
C ARG A 69 5.45 -9.55 3.20
N LYS A 70 5.51 -8.63 4.17
CA LYS A 70 4.64 -8.68 5.35
C LYS A 70 3.17 -8.55 4.96
N ALA A 71 2.83 -7.68 4.01
CA ALA A 71 1.47 -7.56 3.49
C ALA A 71 1.03 -8.79 2.68
N GLU A 72 1.97 -9.46 2.00
CA GLU A 72 1.70 -10.62 1.13
C GLU A 72 1.54 -11.92 1.93
N GLY A 73 2.43 -12.17 2.90
CA GLY A 73 2.39 -13.35 3.78
C GLY A 73 1.50 -13.16 5.00
N GLY A 74 1.08 -11.94 5.30
CA GLY A 74 0.02 -11.68 6.25
C GLY A 74 -1.27 -12.24 5.68
N ASN A 75 -1.78 -13.32 6.26
CA ASN A 75 -3.09 -13.87 5.93
C ASN A 75 -4.16 -12.80 6.29
N LEU A 76 -4.42 -11.84 5.40
CA LEU A 76 -5.34 -10.72 5.59
C LEU A 76 -6.82 -11.15 5.57
N TYR A 77 -7.09 -12.44 5.81
CA TYR A 77 -8.41 -13.06 5.94
C TYR A 77 -9.18 -12.64 7.21
N GLY A 78 -8.64 -11.69 7.97
CA GLY A 78 -9.31 -11.04 9.11
C GLY A 78 -9.70 -9.58 8.87
N LEU A 79 -9.66 -9.11 7.61
CA LEU A 79 -10.14 -7.77 7.24
C LEU A 79 -11.66 -7.72 7.09
#